data_AF-A0A4Y2M6W9-F1
#
_entry.id   AF-A0A4Y2M6W9-F1
#
_cell.length_a   1.000
_cell.length_b   1.000
_cell.length_c   1.000
_cell.angle_alpha   90.00
_cell.angle_beta   90.00
_cell.angle_gamma   90.00
#
_symmetry.space_group_name_H-M   'P 1'
#
loop_
_entity.id
_entity.type
_entity.pdbx_description
1 polymer ?
#
loop_
_entity_poly.entity_id
_entity_poly.type
_entity_poly.pdbx_seq_one_letter_code
_entity_poly.pdbx_strand_id
1 'polypeptide(L)'
;MLRQVGISSCSTIKIRHSCKDGSKHVFETIKKSRYLSAELKSGIDPVIQRNGYFGNPEIILIAMITEDRNFIRGLGLRRIMASRARNSIGPRKFTIPDFNFEAKDYHELIDWQNWEENGTST
;
A
#
# COMPACT_ATOMS: atom_id res chain seq x y z
N MET A 1 29.66 -20.40 -0.75
CA MET A 1 28.20 -20.62 -0.69
C MET A 1 27.55 -19.24 -0.65
N LEU A 2 27.07 -18.76 -1.79
CA LEU A 2 26.85 -17.33 -2.06
C LEU A 2 25.64 -16.75 -1.31
N ARG A 3 25.85 -15.56 -0.73
CA ARG A 3 24.86 -14.76 0.00
C ARG A 3 23.73 -14.32 -0.94
N GLN A 4 22.57 -14.96 -0.85
CA GLN A 4 21.34 -14.53 -1.52
C GLN A 4 20.61 -13.43 -0.72
N VAL A 5 21.31 -12.35 -0.34
CA VAL A 5 20.71 -11.23 0.41
C VAL A 5 21.13 -9.92 -0.26
N GLY A 6 20.53 -9.60 -1.40
CA GLY A 6 20.94 -8.39 -2.14
C GLY A 6 20.06 -7.95 -3.31
N ILE A 7 18.88 -8.55 -3.50
CA ILE A 7 17.93 -8.16 -4.57
C ILE A 7 16.59 -7.81 -3.90
N SER A 8 16.59 -6.78 -3.04
CA SER A 8 15.54 -6.64 -2.01
C SER A 8 14.28 -5.85 -2.43
N SER A 9 14.30 -4.86 -3.30
CA SER A 9 13.05 -4.21 -3.79
C SER A 9 13.29 -3.22 -4.93
N CYS A 10 14.43 -2.53 -4.88
CA CYS A 10 14.81 -1.51 -5.87
C CYS A 10 14.87 -2.05 -7.31
N SER A 11 15.37 -3.27 -7.53
CA SER A 11 15.46 -3.87 -8.87
C SER A 11 14.08 -4.11 -9.49
N THR A 12 13.10 -4.53 -8.68
CA THR A 12 11.73 -4.77 -9.14
C THR A 12 11.02 -3.46 -9.47
N ILE A 13 11.26 -2.39 -8.69
CA ILE A 13 10.75 -1.04 -8.97
C ILE A 13 11.33 -0.51 -10.29
N LYS A 14 12.64 -0.71 -10.55
CA LYS A 14 13.29 -0.27 -11.79
C LYS A 14 12.73 -0.96 -13.04
N ILE A 15 12.29 -2.21 -12.92
CA ILE A 15 11.73 -2.99 -14.04
C ILE A 15 10.22 -2.73 -14.20
N ARG A 16 9.50 -2.51 -13.08
CA ARG A 16 8.04 -2.30 -13.04
C ARG A 16 7.71 -0.99 -12.33
N HIS A 17 8.12 0.12 -12.91
CA HIS A 17 7.97 1.46 -12.34
C HIS A 17 6.55 2.05 -12.51
N SER A 18 5.60 1.28 -13.06
CA SER A 18 4.24 1.77 -13.29
C SER A 18 3.51 1.95 -11.95
N CYS A 19 2.75 3.05 -11.81
CA CYS A 19 1.99 3.34 -10.59
C CYS A 19 1.02 2.22 -10.20
N LYS A 20 0.54 1.42 -11.16
CA LYS A 20 -0.32 0.24 -10.92
C LYS A 20 0.34 -0.86 -10.09
N ASP A 21 1.66 -0.93 -10.11
CA ASP A 21 2.45 -1.90 -9.34
C ASP A 21 3.00 -1.27 -8.05
N GLY A 22 2.78 0.04 -7.82
CA GLY A 22 3.35 0.78 -6.69
C GLY A 22 3.03 0.16 -5.33
N SER A 23 1.74 -0.07 -5.03
CA SER A 23 1.33 -0.68 -3.77
C SER A 23 1.78 -2.12 -3.62
N LYS A 24 1.93 -2.84 -4.74
CA LYS A 24 2.48 -4.21 -4.74
C LYS A 24 3.94 -4.21 -4.32
N HIS A 25 4.74 -3.24 -4.75
CA HIS A 25 6.14 -3.10 -4.32
C HIS A 25 6.28 -2.75 -2.84
N VAL A 26 5.39 -1.90 -2.31
CA VAL A 26 5.33 -1.60 -0.88
C VAL A 26 5.02 -2.87 -0.09
N PHE A 27 4.00 -3.61 -0.52
CA PHE A 27 3.64 -4.88 0.10
C PHE A 27 4.78 -5.91 0.07
N GLU A 28 5.47 -6.07 -1.06
CA GLU A 28 6.62 -6.97 -1.15
C GLU A 28 7.79 -6.54 -0.24
N THR A 29 7.96 -5.23 -0.02
CA THR A 29 8.97 -4.72 0.92
C THR A 29 8.60 -5.08 2.36
N ILE A 30 7.34 -4.88 2.75
CA ILE A 30 6.81 -5.27 4.07
C ILE A 30 6.91 -6.79 4.27
N LYS A 31 6.52 -7.58 3.26
CA LYS A 31 6.62 -9.04 3.30
C LYS A 31 8.05 -9.52 3.52
N LYS A 32 9.04 -8.83 2.93
CA LYS A 32 10.46 -9.11 3.16
C LYS A 32 10.92 -8.66 4.56
N SER A 33 10.40 -7.54 5.08
CA SER A 33 10.75 -7.08 6.43
C SER A 33 10.33 -8.08 7.52
N ARG A 34 9.28 -8.87 7.29
CA ARG A 34 8.82 -9.92 8.22
C ARG A 34 9.85 -11.00 8.56
N TYR A 35 10.85 -11.22 7.71
CA TYR A 35 11.89 -12.23 7.94
C TYR A 35 13.10 -11.68 8.71
N LEU A 36 13.10 -10.39 9.06
CA LEU A 36 14.18 -9.76 9.81
C LEU A 36 14.07 -10.05 11.31
N SER A 37 15.20 -9.95 12.02
CA SER A 37 15.19 -9.99 13.48
C SER A 37 14.39 -8.80 14.03
N ALA A 38 13.81 -8.96 15.23
CA ALA A 38 13.00 -7.92 15.86
C ALA A 38 13.74 -6.57 16.01
N GLU A 39 15.05 -6.62 16.28
CA GLU A 39 15.92 -5.44 16.37
C GLU A 39 16.05 -4.70 15.03
N LEU A 40 16.21 -5.43 13.92
CA LEU A 40 16.28 -4.82 12.60
C LEU A 40 14.90 -4.34 12.12
N LYS A 41 13.85 -5.11 12.43
CA LYS A 41 12.47 -4.77 12.09
C LYS A 41 12.04 -3.45 12.74
N SER A 42 12.41 -3.21 14.00
CA SER A 42 12.06 -1.96 14.71
C SER A 42 12.68 -0.70 14.10
N GLY A 43 13.84 -0.81 13.45
CA GLY A 43 14.45 0.29 12.70
C GLY A 43 13.91 0.46 11.28
N ILE A 44 13.56 -0.64 10.61
CA ILE A 44 13.17 -0.64 9.20
C ILE A 44 11.68 -0.31 9.01
N ASP A 45 10.79 -0.80 9.87
CA ASP A 45 9.35 -0.57 9.73
C ASP A 45 9.00 0.94 9.75
N PRO A 46 9.55 1.78 10.64
CA PRO A 46 9.35 3.24 10.56
C PRO A 46 9.89 3.87 9.27
N VAL A 47 10.95 3.33 8.69
CA VAL A 47 11.52 3.80 7.41
C VAL A 47 10.60 3.44 6.25
N ILE A 48 10.02 2.23 6.26
CA ILE A 48 9.01 1.81 5.29
C ILE A 48 7.77 2.70 5.41
N GLN A 49 7.29 2.93 6.63
CA GLN A 49 6.15 3.78 6.94
C GLN A 49 6.33 5.21 6.38
N ARG A 50 7.49 5.83 6.66
CA ARG A 50 7.79 7.19 6.19
C ARG A 50 7.94 7.30 4.67
N ASN A 51 8.42 6.25 4.00
CA ASN A 51 8.72 6.26 2.56
C ASN A 51 7.66 5.57 1.69
N GLY A 52 6.62 4.99 2.29
CA GLY A 52 5.59 4.24 1.56
C GLY A 52 4.56 5.12 0.84
N TYR A 53 4.99 6.14 0.09
CA TYR A 53 4.08 7.00 -0.69
C TYR A 53 3.09 6.20 -1.56
N PHE A 54 3.55 5.08 -2.12
CA PHE A 54 2.74 4.18 -2.96
C PHE A 54 1.75 3.30 -2.18
N GLY A 55 1.71 3.38 -0.86
CA GLY A 55 0.69 2.76 -0.02
C GLY A 55 -0.51 3.68 0.25
N ASN A 56 -0.59 4.86 -0.38
CA ASN A 56 -1.77 5.72 -0.30
C ASN A 56 -3.00 4.99 -0.88
N PRO A 57 -4.19 5.08 -0.26
CA PRO A 57 -5.44 4.51 -0.76
C PRO A 57 -5.69 4.74 -2.25
N GLU A 58 -5.35 5.92 -2.78
CA GLU A 58 -5.50 6.21 -4.21
C GLU A 58 -4.68 5.25 -5.10
N ILE A 59 -3.43 5.02 -4.71
CA ILE A 59 -2.53 4.12 -5.44
C ILE A 59 -2.98 2.68 -5.26
N ILE A 60 -3.45 2.31 -4.06
CA ILE A 60 -3.99 0.97 -3.83
C ILE A 60 -5.23 0.73 -4.69
N LEU A 61 -6.15 1.70 -4.80
CA LEU A 61 -7.32 1.60 -5.68
C LEU A 61 -6.92 1.46 -7.15
N ILE A 62 -5.91 2.20 -7.62
CA ILE A 62 -5.37 2.07 -8.98
C ILE A 62 -4.81 0.64 -9.20
N ALA A 63 -4.06 0.11 -8.23
CA ALA A 63 -3.55 -1.26 -8.29
C ALA A 63 -4.70 -2.30 -8.32
N MET A 64 -5.78 -2.07 -7.56
CA MET A 64 -6.93 -2.97 -7.53
C MET A 64 -7.71 -2.97 -8.85
N ILE A 65 -7.98 -1.83 -9.47
CA ILE A 65 -8.74 -1.76 -10.73
C ILE A 65 -7.96 -2.29 -11.95
N THR A 66 -6.64 -2.31 -11.86
CA THR A 66 -5.75 -2.82 -12.91
C THR A 66 -5.32 -4.27 -12.67
N GLU A 67 -5.77 -4.88 -11.58
CA GLU A 67 -5.46 -6.25 -11.23
C GLU A 67 -6.18 -7.25 -12.14
N ASP A 68 -5.58 -8.40 -12.41
CA ASP A 68 -6.17 -9.49 -13.21
C ASP A 68 -7.29 -10.26 -12.46
N ARG A 69 -7.20 -10.32 -11.14
CA ARG A 69 -8.16 -10.98 -10.25
C ARG A 69 -9.49 -10.22 -10.22
N ASN A 70 -10.53 -10.79 -10.84
CA ASN A 70 -11.86 -10.19 -10.95
C ASN A 70 -12.46 -9.75 -9.60
N PHE A 71 -12.27 -10.54 -8.54
CA PHE A 71 -12.74 -10.21 -7.19
C PHE A 71 -12.11 -8.90 -6.66
N ILE A 72 -10.80 -8.73 -6.81
CA ILE A 72 -10.08 -7.53 -6.36
C ILE A 72 -10.49 -6.32 -7.19
N ARG A 73 -10.62 -6.52 -8.52
CA ARG A 73 -11.07 -5.46 -9.43
C ARG A 73 -12.45 -4.94 -9.07
N GLY A 74 -13.39 -5.85 -8.79
CA GLY A 74 -14.74 -5.53 -8.35
C GLY A 74 -14.77 -4.84 -6.98
N LEU A 75 -13.89 -5.24 -6.04
CA LEU A 75 -13.74 -4.58 -4.76
C LEU A 75 -13.22 -3.14 -4.91
N GLY A 76 -12.20 -2.92 -5.74
CA GLY A 76 -11.64 -1.60 -6.03
C GLY A 76 -12.67 -0.66 -6.65
N LEU A 77 -13.45 -1.16 -7.62
CA LEU A 77 -14.53 -0.38 -8.24
C LEU A 77 -15.61 0.04 -7.22
N ARG A 78 -16.06 -0.89 -6.36
CA ARG A 78 -17.05 -0.57 -5.31
C ARG A 78 -16.55 0.52 -4.36
N ARG A 79 -15.28 0.46 -3.96
CA ARG A 79 -14.65 1.48 -3.10
C ARG A 79 -14.57 2.84 -3.78
N ILE A 80 -14.21 2.89 -5.07
CA ILE A 80 -14.21 4.13 -5.85
C ILE A 80 -15.62 4.73 -5.93
N MET A 81 -16.63 3.91 -6.19
CA MET A 81 -18.02 4.36 -6.25
C MET A 81 -18.49 4.90 -4.89
N ALA A 82 -18.20 4.19 -3.80
CA ALA A 82 -18.53 4.63 -2.44
C ALA A 82 -17.82 5.94 -2.07
N SER A 83 -16.54 6.09 -2.41
CA SER A 83 -15.78 7.31 -2.17
C SER A 83 -16.30 8.50 -2.98
N ARG A 84 -16.73 8.30 -4.23
CA ARG A 84 -17.30 9.35 -5.09
C ARG A 84 -18.69 9.79 -4.65
N ALA A 85 -19.46 8.88 -4.06
CA ALA A 85 -20.77 9.22 -3.50
C ALA A 85 -20.66 10.13 -2.27
N ARG A 86 -19.47 10.22 -1.65
CA ARG A 86 -19.19 11.15 -0.55
C ARG A 86 -18.81 12.50 -1.13
N ASN A 87 -19.63 13.52 -0.85
CA ASN A 87 -19.32 14.89 -1.20
C ASN A 87 -18.22 15.42 -0.26
N SER A 88 -16.94 15.33 -0.65
CA SER A 88 -15.86 15.99 0.07
C SER A 88 -15.75 17.45 -0.39
N ILE A 89 -16.01 18.40 0.50
CA ILE A 89 -15.86 19.83 0.24
C ILE A 89 -14.40 20.20 0.50
N GLY A 90 -13.53 20.04 -0.50
CA GLY A 90 -12.13 20.51 -0.43
C GLY A 90 -11.08 19.57 -1.05
N PRO A 91 -9.85 20.05 -1.24
CA PRO A 91 -8.74 19.22 -1.71
C PRO A 91 -8.38 18.15 -0.68
N ARG A 92 -8.07 16.94 -1.14
CA ARG A 92 -7.63 15.84 -0.26
C ARG A 92 -6.27 16.17 0.34
N LYS A 93 -6.17 16.17 1.67
CA LYS A 93 -4.91 16.33 2.39
C LYS A 93 -4.12 15.03 2.28
N PHE A 94 -2.88 15.12 1.81
CA PHE A 94 -1.98 13.97 1.83
C PHE A 94 -1.57 13.67 3.28
N THR A 95 -1.88 12.46 3.73
CA THR A 95 -1.42 11.90 5.00
C THR A 95 -0.62 10.64 4.72
N ILE A 96 0.42 10.39 5.53
CA ILE A 96 1.16 9.14 5.46
C ILE A 96 0.23 8.05 6.02
N PRO A 97 -0.18 7.06 5.22
CA PRO A 97 -1.14 6.04 5.63
C PRO A 97 -0.48 5.08 6.61
N ASP A 98 -1.15 4.76 7.72
CA ASP A 98 -0.67 3.75 8.68
C ASP A 98 -0.71 2.35 8.06
N PHE A 99 0.45 1.71 7.91
CA PHE A 99 0.52 0.41 7.25
C PHE A 99 0.26 -0.75 8.20
N ASN A 100 -0.59 -1.65 7.75
CA ASN A 100 -0.71 -2.97 8.33
C ASN A 100 0.48 -3.84 7.91
N PHE A 101 1.51 -3.91 8.76
CA PHE A 101 2.69 -4.75 8.54
C PHE A 101 2.39 -6.25 8.51
N GLU A 102 1.21 -6.68 8.97
CA GLU A 102 0.75 -8.07 8.99
C GLU A 102 -0.25 -8.40 7.87
N ALA A 103 -0.50 -7.46 6.94
CA ALA A 103 -1.38 -7.65 5.78
C ALA A 103 -1.07 -8.94 4.99
N LYS A 104 -2.08 -9.67 4.51
CA LYS A 104 -1.84 -10.87 3.69
C LYS A 104 -1.69 -10.56 2.22
N ASP A 105 -2.23 -9.43 1.79
CA ASP A 105 -2.19 -8.95 0.40
C ASP A 105 -2.15 -7.42 0.37
N TYR A 106 -1.75 -6.81 -0.75
CA TYR A 106 -1.51 -5.37 -0.84
C TYR A 106 -2.79 -4.53 -0.63
N HIS A 107 -3.97 -5.09 -0.90
CA HIS A 107 -5.25 -4.41 -0.72
C HIS A 107 -5.69 -4.32 0.74
N GLU A 108 -4.95 -4.96 1.66
CA GLU A 108 -5.12 -4.91 3.12
C GLU A 108 -4.03 -4.05 3.79
N LEU A 109 -3.20 -3.34 3.02
CA LEU A 109 -2.11 -2.50 3.55
C LEU A 109 -2.60 -1.38 4.44
N ILE A 110 -3.82 -0.90 4.22
CA ILE A 110 -4.44 0.16 5.00
C ILE A 110 -5.75 -0.34 5.59
N ASP A 111 -6.13 0.26 6.71
CA ASP A 111 -7.47 0.12 7.24
C ASP A 111 -8.45 0.98 6.44
N TRP A 112 -9.32 0.29 5.69
CA TRP A 112 -10.32 0.94 4.85
C TRP A 112 -11.49 1.51 5.64
N GLN A 113 -11.81 0.97 6.83
CA GLN A 113 -12.90 1.48 7.66
C GLN A 113 -12.50 2.83 8.24
N ASN A 114 -11.32 2.88 8.88
CA ASN A 114 -10.78 4.12 9.44
C ASN A 114 -10.45 5.16 8.35
N TRP A 115 -9.98 4.75 7.18
CA TRP A 115 -9.75 5.68 6.07
C TRP A 115 -11.05 6.32 5.59
N GLU A 116 -12.12 5.54 5.52
CA GLU A 116 -13.44 5.99 5.13
C GLU A 116 -14.03 6.99 6.14
N GLU A 117 -13.75 6.82 7.43
CA GLU A 117 -14.20 7.72 8.51
C GLU A 117 -13.41 9.02 8.56
N ASN A 118 -12.08 8.99 8.41
CA ASN A 118 -11.24 10.19 8.48
C ASN A 118 -11.41 11.14 7.28
N GLY A 119 -12.02 10.69 6.18
CA GLY A 119 -12.47 11.56 5.10
C GLY A 119 -13.68 12.46 5.48
N THR A 120 -14.25 12.28 6.68
CA THR A 120 -15.40 13.03 7.21
C THR A 120 -15.03 14.03 8.31
N SER A 121 -13.81 13.96 8.85
CA SER A 121 -13.36 14.86 9.91
C SER A 121 -12.79 16.14 9.32
N THR A 122 -13.70 17.11 9.19
CA THR A 122 -13.43 18.55 9.09
C THR A 122 -12.38 19.03 10.09
#